data_AF-A0A9D2DU43-F1
#
_entry.id   AF-A0A9D2DU43-F1
#
_cell.length_a   1.000
_cell.length_b   1.000
_cell.length_c   1.000
_cell.angle_alpha   90.00
_cell.angle_beta   90.00
_cell.angle_gamma   90.00
#
_symmetry.space_group_name_H-M   'P 1'
#
loop_
_entity.id
_entity.type
_entity.pdbx_description
1 polymer ?
#
loop_
_entity_poly.entity_id
_entity_poly.type
_entity_poly.pdbx_seq_one_letter_code
_entity_poly.pdbx_strand_id
1 'polypeptide(L)'
;MGIGTSMKETTLHYYRDPLVEVLSEDADVNLRGIVIVGSPDKNEDKYLSAERVGVSLECMRVDGAVFSCNGIGNNHVDYAHAIEETEKRGIPTAVLSQCPAKDFVVQNKYLDGVVCYYKSRDRMEQDGDETKVLAENTVTEIDAKKALALLKLKMRKWEEKEKGI
;
A
#
# COMPACT_ATOMS: atom_id res chain seq x y z
N MET A 1 -9.25 9.75 21.00
CA MET A 1 -10.38 9.22 20.21
C MET A 1 -10.16 9.76 18.80
N GLY A 2 -9.57 8.93 17.93
CA GLY A 2 -9.12 9.37 16.60
C GLY A 2 -10.28 9.32 15.61
N ILE A 3 -10.61 10.47 15.03
CA ILE A 3 -11.59 10.59 13.95
C ILE A 3 -11.04 9.83 12.75
N GLY A 4 -11.84 8.92 12.18
CA GLY A 4 -11.47 8.17 10.99
C GLY A 4 -11.35 9.12 9.81
N THR A 5 -10.23 9.04 9.07
CA THR A 5 -10.04 9.81 7.84
C THR A 5 -11.24 9.60 6.93
N SER A 6 -11.94 10.68 6.63
CA SER A 6 -13.16 10.69 5.81
C SER A 6 -12.86 10.25 4.39
N MET A 7 -12.85 8.94 4.16
CA MET A 7 -12.61 8.34 2.86
C MET A 7 -13.87 8.38 2.00
N LYS A 8 -15.00 7.98 2.61
CA LYS A 8 -16.32 7.89 1.97
C LYS A 8 -16.24 7.15 0.63
N GLU A 9 -15.52 6.02 0.63
CA GLU A 9 -15.45 5.10 -0.50
C GLU A 9 -16.85 4.60 -0.87
N THR A 10 -17.02 4.28 -2.15
CA THR A 10 -18.28 3.80 -2.69
C THR A 10 -18.08 2.42 -3.29
N THR A 11 -19.15 1.62 -3.36
CA THR A 11 -19.12 0.35 -4.10
C THR A 11 -18.67 0.55 -5.56
N LEU A 12 -19.00 1.70 -6.15
CA LEU A 12 -18.53 2.08 -7.48
C LEU A 12 -17.01 2.20 -7.54
N HIS A 13 -16.37 2.72 -6.48
CA HIS A 13 -14.91 2.83 -6.40
C HIS A 13 -14.24 1.45 -6.38
N TYR A 14 -14.78 0.48 -5.63
CA TYR A 14 -14.25 -0.89 -5.65
C TYR A 14 -14.49 -1.60 -6.98
N TYR A 15 -15.60 -1.31 -7.67
CA TYR A 15 -15.87 -1.88 -9.00
C TYR A 15 -14.98 -1.27 -10.09
N ARG A 16 -14.55 -0.03 -9.91
CA ARG A 16 -13.65 0.73 -10.79
C ARG A 16 -12.38 1.09 -10.03
N ASP A 17 -11.73 0.07 -9.49
CA ASP A 17 -10.55 0.27 -8.66
C ASP A 17 -9.42 0.83 -9.54
N PRO A 18 -8.94 2.06 -9.28
CA PRO A 18 -7.96 2.71 -10.14
C PRO A 18 -6.60 2.00 -10.08
N LEU A 19 -6.29 1.29 -9.00
CA LEU A 19 -5.05 0.52 -8.92
C LEU A 19 -5.12 -0.69 -9.85
N VAL A 20 -6.25 -1.40 -9.85
CA VAL A 20 -6.46 -2.53 -10.76
C VAL A 20 -6.43 -2.08 -12.22
N GLU A 21 -7.17 -1.02 -12.56
CA GLU A 21 -7.21 -0.46 -13.92
C GLU A 21 -5.79 -0.08 -14.39
N VAL A 22 -5.09 0.79 -13.63
CA VAL A 22 -3.74 1.27 -14.00
C VAL A 22 -2.73 0.13 -14.14
N LEU A 23 -2.72 -0.85 -13.23
CA LEU A 23 -1.77 -1.97 -13.32
C LEU A 23 -2.11 -2.94 -14.45
N SER A 24 -3.40 -3.12 -14.77
CA SER A 24 -3.84 -4.04 -15.83
C SER A 24 -3.64 -3.49 -17.24
N GLU A 25 -3.63 -2.17 -17.40
CA GLU A 25 -3.49 -1.49 -18.70
C GLU A 25 -2.04 -1.07 -19.01
N ASP A 26 -1.13 -1.18 -18.06
CA ASP A 26 0.28 -0.79 -18.25
C ASP A 26 1.02 -1.78 -19.16
N ALA A 27 1.80 -1.26 -20.11
CA ALA A 27 2.49 -2.07 -21.12
C ALA A 27 3.80 -2.72 -20.64
N ASP A 28 4.38 -2.25 -19.53
CA ASP A 28 5.67 -2.75 -19.03
C ASP A 28 5.52 -3.77 -17.90
N VAL A 29 4.34 -3.87 -17.27
CA VAL A 29 4.07 -4.83 -16.21
C VAL A 29 2.89 -5.74 -16.57
N ASN A 30 2.89 -6.94 -16.00
CA ASN A 30 1.77 -7.86 -16.12
C ASN A 30 1.12 -8.05 -14.75
N LEU A 31 -0.16 -7.69 -14.62
CA LEU A 31 -0.90 -7.90 -13.38
C LEU A 31 -1.12 -9.39 -13.13
N ARG A 32 -0.31 -9.97 -12.25
CA ARG A 32 -0.32 -11.42 -11.97
C ARG A 32 -1.51 -11.87 -11.13
N GLY A 33 -2.01 -11.02 -10.23
CA GLY A 33 -3.14 -11.36 -9.37
C GLY A 33 -3.38 -10.33 -8.27
N ILE A 34 -4.50 -10.50 -7.57
CA ILE A 34 -4.91 -9.69 -6.43
C ILE A 34 -4.97 -10.61 -5.21
N VAL A 35 -4.32 -10.20 -4.12
CA VAL A 35 -4.34 -10.91 -2.84
C VAL A 35 -5.10 -10.07 -1.83
N ILE A 36 -6.17 -10.63 -1.27
CA ILE A 36 -6.96 -9.98 -0.22
C ILE A 36 -6.50 -10.54 1.13
N VAL A 37 -6.06 -9.66 2.02
CA VAL A 37 -5.52 -10.01 3.33
C VAL A 37 -6.43 -9.43 4.40
N GLY A 38 -6.97 -10.28 5.26
CA GLY A 38 -7.68 -9.83 6.46
C GLY A 38 -6.70 -9.34 7.51
N SER A 39 -7.09 -8.33 8.28
CA SER A 39 -6.32 -7.82 9.43
C SER A 39 -6.86 -8.44 10.72
N PRO A 40 -6.13 -9.36 11.36
CA PRO A 40 -6.54 -9.93 12.65
C PRO A 40 -6.48 -8.88 13.75
N ASP A 41 -7.22 -9.11 14.84
CA ASP A 41 -7.19 -8.20 15.99
C ASP A 41 -5.97 -8.46 16.90
N LYS A 42 -5.67 -9.75 17.16
CA LYS A 42 -4.54 -10.15 18.00
C LYS A 42 -3.21 -9.89 17.31
N ASN A 43 -2.24 -9.41 18.10
CA ASN A 43 -0.92 -9.06 17.60
C ASN A 43 -0.18 -10.26 16.98
N GLU A 44 -0.17 -11.42 17.65
CA GLU A 44 0.47 -12.64 17.14
C GLU A 44 -0.09 -13.07 15.78
N ASP A 45 -1.41 -12.97 15.61
CA ASP A 45 -2.09 -13.31 14.35
C ASP A 45 -1.76 -12.30 13.24
N LYS A 46 -1.53 -11.03 13.58
CA LYS A 46 -1.07 -10.00 12.63
C LYS A 46 0.31 -10.33 12.07
N TYR A 47 1.25 -10.72 12.93
CA TYR A 47 2.59 -11.16 12.49
C TYR A 47 2.50 -12.40 11.59
N LEU A 48 1.71 -13.40 12.00
CA LEU A 48 1.51 -14.61 11.21
C LEU A 48 0.87 -14.32 9.85
N SER A 49 -0.13 -13.44 9.80
CA SER A 49 -0.77 -13.01 8.56
C SER A 49 0.23 -12.31 7.64
N ALA A 50 1.01 -11.36 8.17
CA ALA A 50 2.03 -10.63 7.44
C ALA A 50 3.12 -11.55 6.85
N GLU A 51 3.62 -12.51 7.63
CA GLU A 51 4.61 -13.49 7.14
C GLU A 51 4.04 -14.33 5.98
N ARG A 52 2.77 -14.77 6.10
CA ARG A 52 2.09 -15.53 5.05
C ARG A 52 1.91 -14.73 3.76
N VAL A 53 1.75 -13.41 3.84
CA VAL A 53 1.74 -12.54 2.65
C VAL A 53 3.08 -12.64 1.92
N GLY A 54 4.19 -12.46 2.63
CA GLY A 54 5.53 -12.56 2.04
C GLY A 54 5.79 -13.92 1.40
N VAL A 55 5.47 -15.02 2.10
CA VAL A 55 5.60 -16.40 1.57
C VAL A 55 4.72 -16.60 0.33
N SER A 56 3.49 -16.08 0.34
CA SER A 56 2.58 -16.22 -0.79
C SER A 56 3.10 -15.51 -2.03
N LEU A 57 3.59 -14.27 -1.88
CA LEU A 57 4.15 -13.49 -2.98
C LEU A 57 5.42 -14.14 -3.56
N GLU A 58 6.30 -14.66 -2.71
CA GLU A 58 7.47 -15.45 -3.12
C GLU A 58 7.06 -16.71 -3.91
N CYS A 59 6.09 -17.48 -3.39
CA CYS A 59 5.57 -18.66 -4.09
C CYS A 59 4.91 -18.31 -5.43
N MET A 60 4.27 -17.15 -5.50
CA MET A 60 3.71 -16.61 -6.74
C MET A 60 4.78 -16.14 -7.71
N ARG A 61 6.05 -15.99 -7.30
CA ARG A 61 7.16 -15.51 -8.13
C ARG A 61 6.84 -14.17 -8.80
N VAL A 62 6.30 -13.23 -8.05
CA VAL A 62 6.09 -11.85 -8.52
C VAL A 62 7.40 -11.08 -8.49
N ASP A 63 7.61 -10.20 -9.47
CA ASP A 63 8.79 -9.34 -9.53
C ASP A 63 8.64 -8.07 -8.67
N GLY A 64 7.44 -7.81 -8.17
CA GLY A 64 7.11 -6.67 -7.32
C GLY A 64 5.66 -6.71 -6.83
N ALA A 65 5.34 -5.91 -5.81
CA ALA A 65 3.99 -5.84 -5.25
C ALA A 65 3.57 -4.41 -4.91
N VAL A 66 2.30 -4.07 -5.18
CA VAL A 66 1.68 -2.86 -4.64
C VAL A 66 0.78 -3.23 -3.47
N PHE A 67 1.04 -2.62 -2.33
CA PHE A 67 0.22 -2.72 -1.13
C PHE A 67 -0.76 -1.55 -1.09
N SER A 68 -2.02 -1.82 -0.76
CA SER A 68 -3.02 -0.80 -0.50
C SER A 68 -3.77 -1.15 0.78
N CYS A 69 -3.94 -0.16 1.66
CA CYS A 69 -4.67 -0.30 2.90
C CYS A 69 -5.43 0.99 3.22
N ASN A 70 -6.60 0.78 3.80
CA ASN A 70 -7.50 1.84 4.24
C ASN A 70 -7.53 1.99 5.77
N GLY A 71 -6.76 1.17 6.48
CA GLY A 71 -6.70 1.17 7.93
C GLY A 71 -5.62 2.11 8.45
N ILE A 72 -5.91 2.76 9.57
CA ILE A 72 -4.97 3.56 10.37
C ILE A 72 -4.87 2.94 11.76
N GLY A 73 -3.72 3.09 12.40
CA GLY A 73 -3.54 2.70 13.79
C GLY A 73 -3.14 1.23 13.89
N ASN A 74 -3.99 0.40 14.49
CA ASN A 74 -3.69 -1.02 14.72
C ASN A 74 -3.42 -1.79 13.40
N ASN A 75 -4.02 -1.37 12.29
CA ASN A 75 -3.78 -1.98 10.98
C ASN A 75 -2.35 -1.75 10.46
N HIS A 76 -1.64 -0.73 10.95
CA HIS A 76 -0.26 -0.50 10.55
C HIS A 76 0.69 -1.62 10.99
N VAL A 77 0.32 -2.39 12.02
CA VAL A 77 1.19 -3.46 12.54
C VAL A 77 1.36 -4.56 11.50
N ASP A 78 0.27 -5.21 11.09
CA ASP A 78 0.31 -6.21 10.02
C ASP A 78 0.70 -5.61 8.68
N TYR A 79 0.30 -4.37 8.39
CA TYR A 79 0.64 -3.74 7.12
C TYR A 79 2.15 -3.49 6.96
N ALA A 80 2.78 -2.86 7.96
CA ALA A 80 4.22 -2.63 7.95
C ALA A 80 5.01 -3.93 7.95
N HIS A 81 4.56 -4.94 8.71
CA HIS A 81 5.23 -6.25 8.73
C HIS A 81 5.05 -7.01 7.42
N ALA A 82 3.91 -6.92 6.74
CA ALA A 82 3.71 -7.58 5.45
C ALA A 82 4.64 -6.99 4.38
N ILE A 83 4.84 -5.67 4.40
CA ILE A 83 5.82 -4.97 3.55
C ILE A 83 7.24 -5.47 3.86
N GLU A 84 7.62 -5.49 5.14
CA GLU A 84 8.93 -5.95 5.57
C GLU A 84 9.21 -7.41 5.16
N GLU A 85 8.26 -8.31 5.38
CA GLU A 85 8.40 -9.73 5.05
C GLU A 85 8.46 -9.97 3.54
N THR A 86 7.81 -9.11 2.75
CA THR A 86 7.88 -9.14 1.28
C THR A 86 9.26 -8.66 0.79
N GLU A 87 9.77 -7.54 1.30
CA GLU A 87 11.06 -7.01 0.85
C GLU A 87 12.25 -7.84 1.33
N LYS A 88 12.16 -8.49 2.50
CA LYS A 88 13.17 -9.48 2.94
C LYS A 88 13.32 -10.65 1.96
N ARG A 89 12.28 -10.95 1.17
CA ARG A 89 12.22 -12.07 0.22
C ARG A 89 12.62 -11.70 -1.21
N GLY A 90 13.23 -10.55 -1.44
CA GLY A 90 13.65 -10.20 -2.79
C GLY A 90 12.60 -9.44 -3.60
N ILE A 91 11.44 -9.08 -3.02
CA ILE A 91 10.31 -8.52 -3.77
C ILE A 91 10.15 -7.03 -3.41
N PRO A 92 10.47 -6.10 -4.33
CA PRO A 92 10.31 -4.67 -4.09
C PRO A 92 8.82 -4.29 -3.97
N THR A 93 8.52 -3.34 -3.10
CA THR A 93 7.15 -2.88 -2.87
C THR A 93 6.94 -1.39 -3.13
N ALA A 94 5.73 -1.05 -3.56
CA ALA A 94 5.16 0.29 -3.45
C ALA A 94 3.90 0.22 -2.59
N VAL A 95 3.60 1.27 -1.84
CA VAL A 95 2.62 1.21 -0.76
C VAL A 95 1.71 2.43 -0.83
N LEU A 96 0.41 2.24 -0.89
CA LEU A 96 -0.59 3.30 -0.75
C LEU A 96 -1.07 3.35 0.70
N SER A 97 -1.09 4.54 1.29
CA SER A 97 -1.58 4.74 2.66
C SER A 97 -2.27 6.10 2.84
N GLN A 98 -3.12 6.20 3.87
CA GLN A 98 -3.77 7.44 4.28
C GLN A 98 -2.87 8.34 5.10
N CYS A 99 -1.72 7.85 5.56
CA CYS A 99 -0.73 8.71 6.19
C CYS A 99 0.67 8.42 5.62
N PRO A 100 1.60 9.38 5.71
CA PRO A 100 3.00 9.15 5.43
C PRO A 100 3.57 8.04 6.32
N ALA A 101 4.62 7.36 5.83
CA ALA A 101 5.31 6.32 6.58
C ALA A 101 5.68 6.73 8.01
N LYS A 102 6.17 7.97 8.21
CA LYS A 102 6.57 8.51 9.53
C LYS A 102 5.46 8.49 10.59
N ASP A 103 4.20 8.43 10.16
CA ASP A 103 3.02 8.47 11.01
C ASP A 103 2.42 7.06 11.20
N PHE A 104 3.08 6.00 10.72
CA PHE A 104 2.71 4.62 11.01
C PHE A 104 3.00 4.29 12.48
N VAL A 105 2.14 3.46 13.09
CA VAL A 105 2.28 3.03 14.49
C VAL A 105 3.53 2.18 14.70
N VAL A 106 3.93 1.43 13.66
CA VAL A 106 5.14 0.62 13.64
C VAL A 106 5.99 1.07 12.46
N GLN A 107 7.31 1.19 12.69
CA GLN A 107 8.29 1.61 11.70
C GLN A 107 9.20 0.46 11.33
N ASN A 108 9.65 0.43 10.07
CA ASN A 108 10.75 -0.42 9.61
C ASN A 108 11.48 0.25 8.44
N LYS A 109 12.62 -0.32 8.04
CA LYS A 109 13.49 0.26 6.99
C LYS A 109 12.96 0.12 5.56
N TYR A 110 11.84 -0.57 5.35
CA TYR A 110 11.27 -0.90 4.04
C TYR A 110 10.05 -0.01 3.68
N LEU A 111 9.77 1.03 4.48
CA LEU A 111 8.64 1.95 4.26
C LEU A 111 8.97 3.13 3.32
N ASP A 112 10.06 3.07 2.56
CA ASP A 112 10.48 4.11 1.62
C ASP A 112 9.55 4.22 0.38
N GLY A 113 8.75 3.19 0.11
CA GLY A 113 7.79 3.14 -1.00
C GLY A 113 6.39 3.70 -0.68
N VAL A 114 6.18 4.34 0.47
CA VAL A 114 4.85 4.82 0.90
C VAL A 114 4.43 6.11 0.19
N VAL A 115 3.34 6.02 -0.56
CA VAL A 115 2.59 7.11 -1.18
C VAL A 115 1.37 7.43 -0.31
N CYS A 116 1.41 8.60 0.32
CA CYS A 116 0.28 9.13 1.06
C CYS A 116 -0.77 9.70 0.07
N TYR A 117 -1.98 9.14 0.06
CA TYR A 117 -3.08 9.57 -0.82
C TYR A 117 -4.13 10.45 -0.13
N TYR A 118 -3.88 10.86 1.13
CA TYR A 118 -4.77 11.70 1.90
C TYR A 118 -4.76 13.16 1.41
N LYS A 119 -5.75 13.49 0.57
CA LYS A 119 -5.80 14.72 -0.25
C LYS A 119 -6.25 15.95 0.51
N SER A 120 -7.14 15.76 1.49
CA SER A 120 -7.72 16.87 2.23
C SER A 120 -6.82 17.37 3.36
N ARG A 121 -5.74 16.64 3.70
CA ARG A 121 -4.88 16.94 4.85
C ARG A 121 -4.39 18.39 4.89
N ASP A 122 -3.91 18.91 3.76
CA ASP A 122 -3.33 20.26 3.70
C ASP A 122 -4.38 21.38 3.75
N ARG A 123 -5.68 21.04 3.70
CA ARG A 123 -6.82 21.97 3.77
C ARG A 123 -7.57 21.90 5.10
N MET A 124 -7.17 21.00 6.00
CA MET A 124 -7.84 20.80 7.29
C MET A 124 -7.30 21.75 8.36
N GLU A 125 -8.17 22.08 9.33
CA GLU A 125 -7.76 22.82 10.52
C GLU A 125 -7.02 21.90 11.50
N GLN A 126 -7.42 20.63 11.59
CA GLN A 126 -6.76 19.59 12.38
C GLN A 126 -6.59 18.28 11.59
N ASP A 127 -5.49 17.57 11.84
CA ASP A 127 -5.25 16.26 11.24
C ASP A 127 -6.37 15.28 11.63
N GLY A 128 -7.04 14.74 10.61
CA GLY A 128 -8.12 13.77 10.78
C GLY A 128 -9.52 14.35 10.82
N ASP A 129 -9.69 15.64 10.53
CA ASP A 129 -11.03 16.24 10.40
C ASP A 129 -11.90 15.51 9.35
N GLU A 130 -13.21 15.42 9.59
CA GLU A 130 -14.12 14.83 8.61
C GLU A 130 -14.51 15.86 7.55
N THR A 131 -14.18 15.60 6.28
CA THR A 131 -14.71 16.41 5.18
C THR A 131 -16.09 15.91 4.77
N LYS A 132 -17.05 16.81 4.58
CA LYS A 132 -18.42 16.47 4.10
C LYS A 132 -18.46 16.15 2.60
N VAL A 133 -17.32 15.81 2.00
CA VAL A 133 -17.15 15.59 0.56
C VAL A 133 -17.04 14.08 0.31
N LEU A 134 -17.90 13.57 -0.55
CA LEU A 134 -17.92 12.15 -0.93
C LEU A 134 -16.64 11.79 -1.71
N ALA A 135 -16.06 10.64 -1.39
CA ALA A 135 -14.89 10.06 -2.06
C ALA A 135 -13.63 10.96 -2.12
N GLU A 136 -13.54 12.02 -1.31
CA GLU A 136 -12.45 12.99 -1.43
C GLU A 136 -11.07 12.37 -1.21
N ASN A 137 -10.97 11.35 -0.35
CA ASN A 137 -9.71 10.74 0.05
C ASN A 137 -9.52 9.31 -0.46
N THR A 138 -10.34 8.85 -1.42
CA THR A 138 -10.15 7.53 -2.05
C THR A 138 -8.93 7.54 -2.95
N VAL A 139 -8.35 6.39 -3.24
CA VAL A 139 -7.27 6.28 -4.23
C VAL A 139 -7.76 6.84 -5.57
N THR A 140 -6.89 7.53 -6.30
CA THR A 140 -7.18 8.02 -7.65
C THR A 140 -6.24 7.37 -8.67
N GLU A 141 -6.56 7.51 -9.95
CA GLU A 141 -5.68 7.09 -11.04
C GLU A 141 -4.27 7.69 -10.91
N ILE A 142 -4.15 8.94 -10.48
CA ILE A 142 -2.86 9.61 -10.27
C ILE A 142 -2.09 8.94 -9.13
N ASP A 143 -2.76 8.55 -8.03
CA ASP A 143 -2.12 7.88 -6.91
C ASP A 143 -1.65 6.47 -7.30
N ALA A 144 -2.47 5.73 -8.04
CA ALA A 144 -2.12 4.44 -8.61
C ALA A 144 -0.92 4.53 -9.57
N LYS A 145 -0.90 5.53 -10.48
CA LYS A 145 0.24 5.80 -11.37
C LYS A 145 1.52 6.13 -10.60
N LYS A 146 1.44 6.90 -9.52
CA LYS A 146 2.60 7.17 -8.65
C LYS A 146 3.12 5.89 -8.00
N ALA A 147 2.23 5.06 -7.45
CA ALA A 147 2.60 3.79 -6.85
C ALA A 147 3.28 2.85 -7.87
N LEU A 148 2.72 2.73 -9.07
CA LEU A 148 3.31 1.93 -10.15
C LEU A 148 4.68 2.47 -10.61
N ALA A 149 4.81 3.78 -10.78
CA ALA A 149 6.08 4.40 -11.15
C ALA A 149 7.16 4.17 -10.08
N LEU A 150 6.81 4.27 -8.81
CA LEU A 150 7.72 3.97 -7.69
C LEU A 150 8.11 2.50 -7.67
N LEU A 151 7.16 1.59 -7.90
CA LEU A 151 7.45 0.15 -7.97
C LEU A 151 8.46 -0.14 -9.09
N LYS A 152 8.20 0.37 -10.31
CA LYS A 152 9.12 0.22 -11.46
C LYS A 152 10.50 0.78 -11.17
N LEU A 153 10.59 1.95 -10.52
CA LEU A 153 11.87 2.54 -10.11
C LEU A 153 12.60 1.64 -9.10
N LYS A 154 11.87 1.06 -8.15
CA LYS A 154 12.45 0.19 -7.12
C LYS A 154 12.92 -1.14 -7.72
N MET A 155 12.14 -1.75 -8.60
CA MET A 155 12.51 -2.95 -9.36
C MET A 155 13.82 -2.74 -10.14
N ARG A 156 13.93 -1.64 -10.91
CA ARG A 156 15.17 -1.33 -11.65
C ARG A 156 16.40 -1.23 -10.74
N LYS A 157 16.29 -0.53 -9.61
CA LYS A 157 17.40 -0.41 -8.65
C LYS A 157 17.82 -1.75 -8.06
N TRP A 158 16.87 -2.66 -7.88
CA TRP A 158 17.16 -4.00 -7.35
C TRP A 158 17.86 -4.85 -8.40
N GLU A 159 17.40 -4.81 -9.65
CA GLU A 159 18.10 -5.47 -10.76
C GLU A 159 19.53 -4.95 -10.95
N GLU A 160 19.74 -3.63 -10.88
CA GLU A 160 21.08 -3.01 -10.96
C GLU A 160 21.99 -3.55 -9.85
N LYS A 161 21.47 -3.56 -8.61
CA LYS A 161 22.19 -4.08 -7.44
C LYS A 161 22.50 -5.58 -7.55
N GLU A 162 21.58 -6.39 -8.07
CA GLU A 162 21.81 -7.83 -8.32
C GLU A 162 22.85 -8.06 -9.42
N LYS A 163 22.86 -7.21 -10.45
CA LYS A 163 23.83 -7.26 -11.56
C LYS A 163 25.19 -6.66 -11.18
N GLY A 164 25.31 -6.01 -10.02
CA GLY A 164 26.55 -5.37 -9.55
C GLY A 164 26.95 -4.12 -10.36
N ILE A 165 25.96 -3.45 -10.95
CA ILE A 165 26.10 -2.21 -11.74
C ILE A 165 25.68 -1.04 -10.86
#